data_AF-A0A8T2PFC1-F1
#
_entry.id   AF-A0A8T2PFC1-F1
#
_cell.length_a   1.000
_cell.length_b   1.000
_cell.length_c   1.000
_cell.angle_alpha   90.00
_cell.angle_beta   90.00
_cell.angle_gamma   90.00
#
_symmetry.space_group_name_H-M   'P 1'
#
loop_
_entity.id
_entity.type
_entity.pdbx_description
1 polymer ?
#
loop_
_entity_poly.entity_id
_entity_poly.type
_entity_poly.pdbx_seq_one_letter_code
_entity_poly.pdbx_strand_id
1 'polypeptide(L)'
;PLHDYATAALNAGKEEDLILALKALGNAGRPASIKLIMKVLPGLSSVAPELLTKVQADAVMSLRNIAQQDPSRVQDIALGIFMDQKQPPDIRMLASVVLLEAKPPLALLATVAEALSQESSLQVSSFVYSLMKSLSRSVAPGHKTL
;
A
#
# COMPACT_ATOMS: atom_id res chain seq x y z
N PRO A 1 -5.84 20.01 -10.62
CA PRO A 1 -7.01 19.24 -11.13
C PRO A 1 -7.29 17.94 -10.37
N LEU A 2 -6.38 16.93 -10.39
CA LEU A 2 -6.64 15.65 -9.71
C LEU A 2 -6.70 15.78 -8.18
N HIS A 3 -5.84 16.60 -7.59
CA HIS A 3 -5.88 16.88 -6.14
C HIS A 3 -7.17 17.58 -5.71
N ASP A 4 -7.63 18.54 -6.51
CA ASP A 4 -8.88 19.28 -6.27
C ASP A 4 -10.08 18.33 -6.34
N TYR A 5 -10.11 17.47 -7.38
CA TYR A 5 -11.15 16.47 -7.58
C TYR A 5 -11.22 15.46 -6.42
N ALA A 6 -10.08 14.88 -6.03
CA ALA A 6 -10.00 13.98 -4.87
C ALA A 6 -10.45 14.65 -3.56
N THR A 7 -10.05 15.90 -3.35
CA THR A 7 -10.44 16.65 -2.15
C THR A 7 -11.94 16.93 -2.13
N ALA A 8 -12.52 17.32 -3.27
CA ALA A 8 -13.96 17.54 -3.40
C ALA A 8 -14.76 16.24 -3.20
N ALA A 9 -14.31 15.13 -3.78
CA ALA A 9 -14.94 13.82 -3.60
C ALA A 9 -14.92 13.36 -2.13
N LEU A 10 -13.78 13.51 -1.45
CA LEU A 10 -13.65 13.20 -0.02
C LEU A 10 -14.59 14.06 0.83
N ASN A 11 -14.60 15.38 0.63
CA ASN A 11 -15.45 16.28 1.40
C ASN A 11 -16.94 16.05 1.16
N ALA A 12 -17.31 15.61 -0.04
CA ALA A 12 -18.69 15.30 -0.41
C ALA A 12 -19.12 13.87 -0.04
N GLY A 13 -18.22 13.04 0.53
CA GLY A 13 -18.51 11.63 0.82
C GLY A 13 -18.80 10.79 -0.42
N LYS A 14 -18.33 11.21 -1.61
CA LYS A 14 -18.58 10.52 -2.87
C LYS A 14 -17.50 9.47 -3.12
N GLU A 15 -17.71 8.28 -2.59
CA GLU A 15 -16.69 7.22 -2.60
C GLU A 15 -16.32 6.71 -3.99
N GLU A 16 -17.26 6.62 -4.94
CA GLU A 16 -16.95 6.23 -6.33
C GLU A 16 -16.08 7.29 -7.03
N ASP A 17 -16.35 8.58 -6.80
CA ASP A 17 -15.53 9.67 -7.32
C ASP A 17 -14.13 9.64 -6.69
N LEU A 18 -14.06 9.31 -5.39
CA LEU A 18 -12.80 9.17 -4.66
C LEU A 18 -11.98 7.98 -5.17
N ILE A 19 -12.60 6.84 -5.45
CA ILE A 19 -11.97 5.67 -6.09
C ILE A 19 -11.36 6.06 -7.44
N LEU A 20 -12.13 6.75 -8.28
CA LEU A 20 -11.64 7.22 -9.57
C LEU A 20 -10.44 8.17 -9.40
N ALA A 21 -10.52 9.08 -8.43
CA ALA A 21 -9.46 10.02 -8.14
C ALA A 21 -8.18 9.30 -7.66
N LEU A 22 -8.30 8.32 -6.76
CA LEU A 22 -7.17 7.53 -6.24
C LEU A 22 -6.47 6.76 -7.35
N LYS A 23 -7.23 6.13 -8.26
CA LYS A 23 -6.68 5.45 -9.43
C LYS A 23 -5.94 6.42 -10.37
N ALA A 24 -6.52 7.60 -10.61
CA ALA A 24 -5.87 8.63 -11.42
C ALA A 24 -4.57 9.15 -10.76
N LEU A 25 -4.58 9.36 -9.44
CA LEU A 25 -3.39 9.77 -8.69
C LEU A 25 -2.30 8.69 -8.69
N GLY A 26 -2.70 7.42 -8.54
CA GLY A 26 -1.82 6.27 -8.63
C GLY A 26 -1.21 6.12 -10.02
N ASN A 27 -2.00 6.28 -11.08
CA ASN A 27 -1.48 6.30 -12.45
C ASN A 27 -0.50 7.45 -12.70
N ALA A 28 -0.77 8.63 -12.13
CA ALA A 28 0.14 9.76 -12.23
C ALA A 28 1.47 9.54 -11.49
N GLY A 29 1.49 8.72 -10.43
CA GLY A 29 2.70 8.29 -9.73
C GLY A 29 3.53 9.42 -9.13
N ARG A 30 2.92 10.55 -8.77
CA ARG A 30 3.64 11.74 -8.25
C ARG A 30 3.74 11.71 -6.72
N PRO A 31 4.94 11.84 -6.12
CA PRO A 31 5.11 11.92 -4.65
C PRO A 31 4.30 13.04 -3.98
N ALA A 32 4.04 14.14 -4.68
CA ALA A 32 3.19 15.23 -4.20
C ALA A 32 1.77 14.79 -3.80
N SER A 33 1.28 13.66 -4.36
CA SER A 33 -0.04 13.10 -4.04
C SER A 33 -0.09 12.36 -2.71
N ILE A 34 1.05 11.97 -2.12
CA ILE A 34 1.10 11.16 -0.88
C ILE A 34 0.31 11.83 0.25
N LYS A 35 0.49 13.13 0.47
CA LYS A 35 -0.19 13.87 1.55
C LYS A 35 -1.72 13.79 1.44
N LEU A 36 -2.24 13.75 0.21
CA LEU A 36 -3.67 13.63 -0.03
C LEU A 36 -4.16 12.20 0.14
N ILE A 37 -3.43 11.22 -0.40
CA ILE A 37 -3.72 9.78 -0.27
C ILE A 37 -3.73 9.38 1.22
N MET A 38 -2.81 9.91 2.03
CA MET A 38 -2.77 9.68 3.48
C MET A 38 -4.06 10.05 4.22
N LYS A 39 -4.88 10.97 3.68
CA LYS A 39 -6.17 11.33 4.30
C LYS A 39 -7.21 10.20 4.22
N VAL A 40 -6.97 9.18 3.41
CA VAL A 40 -7.87 8.04 3.24
C VAL A 40 -7.16 6.69 3.39
N LEU A 41 -5.89 6.70 3.79
CA LEU A 41 -5.13 5.47 4.03
C LEU A 41 -5.54 4.82 5.37
N PRO A 42 -5.77 3.50 5.37
CA PRO A 42 -6.02 2.74 6.59
C PRO A 42 -4.85 2.85 7.57
N GLY A 43 -5.14 2.91 8.87
CA GLY A 43 -4.12 3.03 9.93
C GLY A 43 -3.46 4.40 10.07
N LEU A 44 -3.59 5.30 9.08
CA LEU A 44 -3.06 6.67 9.12
C LEU A 44 -4.13 7.75 9.21
N SER A 45 -5.30 7.51 8.62
CA SER A 45 -6.43 8.45 8.67
C SER A 45 -7.48 8.02 9.67
N SER A 46 -7.99 8.97 10.46
CA SER A 46 -9.16 8.77 11.30
C SER A 46 -10.45 8.56 10.51
N VAL A 47 -10.49 9.00 9.25
CA VAL A 47 -11.65 8.85 8.35
C VAL A 47 -11.65 7.49 7.66
N ALA A 48 -10.48 6.88 7.46
CA ALA A 48 -10.37 5.63 6.71
C ALA A 48 -11.29 4.50 7.21
N PRO A 49 -11.49 4.26 8.52
CA PRO A 49 -12.40 3.23 9.01
C PRO A 49 -13.87 3.42 8.61
N GLU A 50 -14.29 4.63 8.26
CA GLU A 50 -15.66 4.96 7.84
C GLU A 50 -15.87 4.76 6.33
N LEU A 51 -14.79 4.65 5.55
CA LEU A 51 -14.83 4.48 4.10
C LEU A 51 -14.95 3.00 3.74
N LEU A 52 -15.55 2.69 2.57
CA LEU A 52 -15.56 1.34 2.04
C LEU A 52 -14.14 0.77 1.92
N THR A 53 -13.99 -0.53 2.20
CA THR A 53 -12.73 -1.26 2.04
C THR A 53 -12.12 -1.09 0.65
N LYS A 54 -12.96 -0.91 -0.38
CA LYS A 54 -12.52 -0.64 -1.76
C LYS A 54 -11.77 0.69 -1.89
N VAL A 55 -12.23 1.75 -1.22
CA VAL A 55 -11.53 3.05 -1.18
C VAL A 55 -10.17 2.89 -0.51
N GLN A 56 -10.13 2.18 0.62
CA GLN A 56 -8.88 1.91 1.34
C GLN A 56 -7.89 1.09 0.49
N ALA A 57 -8.38 0.07 -0.21
CA ALA A 57 -7.59 -0.76 -1.13
C ALA A 57 -7.01 0.07 -2.30
N ASP A 58 -7.84 0.89 -2.95
CA ASP A 58 -7.39 1.78 -4.02
C ASP A 58 -6.41 2.86 -3.50
N ALA A 59 -6.58 3.31 -2.25
CA ALA A 59 -5.63 4.22 -1.60
C ALA A 59 -4.26 3.57 -1.41
N VAL A 60 -4.20 2.34 -0.89
CA VAL A 60 -2.95 1.58 -0.76
C VAL A 60 -2.31 1.37 -2.13
N MET A 61 -3.08 0.88 -3.11
CA MET A 61 -2.56 0.59 -4.46
C MET A 61 -2.11 1.84 -5.23
N SER A 62 -2.65 3.02 -4.92
CA SER A 62 -2.21 4.27 -5.53
C SER A 62 -0.74 4.62 -5.21
N LEU A 63 -0.16 4.02 -4.16
CA LEU A 63 1.25 4.22 -3.80
C LEU A 63 2.22 3.46 -4.72
N ARG A 64 1.75 2.45 -5.46
CA ARG A 64 2.59 1.53 -6.25
C ARG A 64 3.51 2.25 -7.24
N ASN A 65 2.97 3.13 -8.08
CA ASN A 65 3.79 3.87 -9.05
C ASN A 65 4.58 5.01 -8.38
N ILE A 66 4.09 5.52 -7.24
CA ILE A 66 4.82 6.53 -6.47
C ILE A 66 6.12 5.94 -5.90
N ALA A 67 6.14 4.63 -5.59
CA ALA A 67 7.33 3.92 -5.12
C ALA A 67 8.50 3.96 -6.12
N GLN A 68 8.23 4.19 -7.42
CA GLN A 68 9.30 4.36 -8.41
C GLN A 68 10.01 5.71 -8.29
N GLN A 69 9.39 6.69 -7.65
CA GLN A 69 9.91 8.06 -7.49
C GLN A 69 10.37 8.34 -6.06
N ASP A 70 9.68 7.79 -5.06
CA ASP A 70 10.00 7.94 -3.64
C ASP A 70 9.82 6.60 -2.89
N PRO A 71 10.72 5.62 -3.15
CA PRO A 71 10.59 4.27 -2.60
C PRO A 71 10.66 4.27 -1.07
N SER A 72 11.57 5.04 -0.48
CA SER A 72 11.75 5.08 0.99
C SER A 72 10.47 5.52 1.69
N ARG A 73 9.81 6.58 1.20
CA ARG A 73 8.59 7.06 1.83
C ARG A 73 7.44 6.06 1.70
N VAL A 74 7.35 5.39 0.55
CA VAL A 74 6.32 4.36 0.33
C VAL A 74 6.58 3.13 1.19
N GLN A 75 7.84 2.72 1.37
CA GLN A 75 8.21 1.62 2.25
C GLN A 75 7.76 1.88 3.68
N ASP A 76 8.03 3.07 4.23
CA ASP A 76 7.61 3.43 5.60
C ASP A 76 6.09 3.32 5.78
N ILE A 77 5.32 3.85 4.82
CA ILE A 77 3.87 3.84 4.86
C ILE A 77 3.33 2.41 4.75
N ALA A 78 3.80 1.66 3.75
CA ALA A 78 3.31 0.31 3.49
C ALA A 78 3.68 -0.66 4.62
N LEU A 79 4.88 -0.52 5.21
CA LEU A 79 5.30 -1.30 6.37
C LEU A 79 4.38 -1.03 7.57
N GLY A 80 4.04 0.23 7.85
CA GLY A 80 3.13 0.58 8.93
C GLY A 80 1.75 -0.07 8.79
N ILE A 81 1.18 -0.06 7.57
CA ILE A 81 -0.12 -0.70 7.29
C ILE A 81 -0.03 -2.23 7.41
N PHE A 82 1.04 -2.83 6.90
CA PHE A 82 1.26 -4.28 6.97
C PHE A 82 1.39 -4.76 8.43
N MET A 83 2.10 -4.01 9.28
CA MET A 83 2.35 -4.38 10.68
C MET A 83 1.13 -4.22 11.60
N ASP A 84 0.16 -3.39 11.22
CA ASP A 84 -1.06 -3.21 12.01
C ASP A 84 -2.04 -4.37 11.80
N GLN A 85 -1.99 -5.36 12.69
CA GLN A 85 -2.88 -6.53 12.67
C GLN A 85 -4.37 -6.21 12.86
N LYS A 86 -4.72 -4.95 13.21
CA LYS A 86 -6.13 -4.52 13.24
C LYS A 86 -6.69 -4.24 11.85
N GLN A 87 -5.82 -4.06 10.85
CA GLN A 87 -6.25 -3.82 9.48
C GLN A 87 -6.78 -5.10 8.83
N PRO A 88 -7.77 -5.00 7.92
CA PRO A 88 -8.31 -6.16 7.22
C PRO A 88 -7.20 -6.94 6.49
N PRO A 89 -7.27 -8.28 6.43
CA PRO A 89 -6.28 -9.12 5.75
C PRO A 89 -5.94 -8.65 4.33
N ASP A 90 -6.96 -8.34 3.52
CA ASP A 90 -6.79 -7.89 2.14
C ASP A 90 -5.97 -6.59 2.05
N ILE A 91 -6.20 -5.64 2.97
CA ILE A 91 -5.45 -4.38 3.03
C ILE A 91 -3.99 -4.63 3.35
N ARG A 92 -3.71 -5.53 4.31
CA ARG A 92 -2.34 -5.89 4.71
C ARG A 92 -1.62 -6.65 3.59
N MET A 93 -2.32 -7.51 2.87
CA MET A 93 -1.80 -8.19 1.67
C MET A 93 -1.45 -7.16 0.58
N LEU A 94 -2.32 -6.19 0.28
CA LEU A 94 -2.01 -5.12 -0.69
C LEU A 94 -0.83 -4.25 -0.24
N ALA A 95 -0.74 -3.92 1.05
CA ALA A 95 0.39 -3.19 1.60
C ALA A 95 1.71 -3.97 1.42
N SER A 96 1.70 -5.29 1.59
CA SER A 96 2.87 -6.14 1.33
C SER A 96 3.31 -6.12 -0.14
N VAL A 97 2.36 -6.09 -1.09
CA VAL A 97 2.66 -5.97 -2.52
C VAL A 97 3.36 -4.64 -2.79
N VAL A 98 2.76 -3.54 -2.33
CA VAL A 98 3.32 -2.19 -2.49
C VAL A 98 4.70 -2.09 -1.84
N LEU A 99 4.89 -2.65 -0.64
CA LEU A 99 6.16 -2.66 0.06
C LEU A 99 7.24 -3.39 -0.74
N LEU A 100 6.97 -4.61 -1.23
CA LEU A 100 7.94 -5.41 -1.96
C LEU A 100 8.25 -4.82 -3.34
N GLU A 101 7.27 -4.24 -4.03
CA GLU A 101 7.50 -3.55 -5.30
C GLU A 101 8.29 -2.24 -5.13
N ALA A 102 8.26 -1.64 -3.94
CA ALA A 102 9.10 -0.51 -3.57
C ALA A 102 10.58 -0.90 -3.32
N LYS A 103 10.95 -2.17 -3.52
CA LYS A 103 12.33 -2.69 -3.39
C LYS A 103 12.96 -2.35 -2.04
N PRO A 104 12.39 -2.86 -0.94
CA PRO A 104 12.87 -2.57 0.40
C PRO A 104 14.26 -3.19 0.59
N PRO A 105 15.13 -2.59 1.42
CA PRO A 105 16.41 -3.18 1.74
C PRO A 105 16.22 -4.48 2.54
N LEU A 106 17.25 -5.33 2.55
CA LEU A 106 17.24 -6.62 3.25
C LEU A 106 16.81 -6.53 4.73
N ALA A 107 17.17 -5.44 5.41
CA ALA A 107 16.75 -5.20 6.78
C ALA A 107 15.22 -5.14 6.93
N LEU A 108 14.52 -4.44 6.02
CA LEU A 108 13.06 -4.37 6.03
C LEU A 108 12.44 -5.72 5.63
N LEU A 109 13.05 -6.46 4.69
CA LEU A 109 12.61 -7.82 4.35
C LEU A 109 12.71 -8.77 5.55
N ALA A 110 13.77 -8.67 6.35
CA ALA A 110 13.92 -9.43 7.58
C ALA A 110 12.84 -9.04 8.61
N THR A 111 12.51 -7.75 8.72
CA THR A 111 11.39 -7.30 9.57
C THR A 111 10.05 -7.89 9.11
N VAL A 112 9.78 -7.94 7.79
CA VAL A 112 8.58 -8.58 7.25
C VAL A 112 8.56 -10.08 7.57
N ALA A 113 9.69 -10.78 7.39
CA ALA A 113 9.78 -12.20 7.70
C ALA A 113 9.54 -12.50 9.19
N GLU A 114 10.09 -11.67 10.09
CA GLU A 114 9.85 -11.78 11.53
C GLU A 114 8.37 -11.56 11.87
N ALA A 115 7.76 -10.53 11.29
CA ALA A 115 6.33 -10.26 11.49
C ALA A 115 5.44 -11.41 10.99
N LEU A 116 5.80 -12.07 9.88
CA LEU A 116 5.08 -13.24 9.39
C LEU A 116 5.15 -14.44 10.35
N SER A 117 6.20 -14.54 11.18
CA SER A 117 6.30 -15.59 12.20
C SER A 117 5.27 -15.40 13.34
N GLN A 118 4.82 -14.16 13.55
CA GLN A 118 3.83 -13.77 14.55
C GLN A 118 2.46 -13.45 13.92
N GLU A 119 2.28 -13.76 12.64
CA GLU A 119 1.07 -13.46 11.90
C GLU A 119 -0.06 -14.40 12.30
N SER A 120 -1.19 -13.83 12.75
CA SER A 120 -2.37 -14.58 13.16
C SER A 120 -3.26 -14.97 11.97
N SER A 121 -3.27 -14.18 10.91
CA SER A 121 -4.06 -14.45 9.70
C SER A 121 -3.33 -15.40 8.75
N LEU A 122 -3.86 -16.62 8.61
CA LEU A 122 -3.35 -17.59 7.64
C LEU A 122 -3.38 -17.05 6.20
N GLN A 123 -4.35 -16.19 5.87
CA GLN A 123 -4.45 -15.56 4.54
C GLN A 123 -3.26 -14.65 4.29
N VAL A 124 -2.95 -13.75 5.23
CA VAL A 124 -1.79 -12.85 5.15
C VAL A 124 -0.50 -13.66 5.12
N SER A 125 -0.33 -14.59 6.07
CA SER A 125 0.89 -15.41 6.16
C SER A 125 1.16 -16.18 4.86
N SER A 126 0.16 -16.90 4.35
CA SER A 126 0.30 -17.71 3.13
C SER A 126 0.59 -16.85 1.90
N PHE A 127 -0.10 -15.71 1.75
CA PHE A 127 0.06 -14.82 0.62
C PHE A 127 1.45 -14.18 0.60
N VAL A 128 1.86 -13.55 1.69
CA VAL A 128 3.11 -12.79 1.74
C VAL A 128 4.31 -13.73 1.66
N TYR A 129 4.27 -14.87 2.35
CA TYR A 129 5.31 -15.90 2.22
C TYR A 129 5.45 -16.38 0.77
N SER A 130 4.34 -16.67 0.09
CA SER A 130 4.35 -17.12 -1.31
C SER A 130 4.88 -16.03 -2.25
N LEU A 131 4.52 -14.77 -2.00
CA LEU A 131 5.01 -13.63 -2.76
C LEU A 131 6.52 -13.45 -2.61
N MET A 132 7.05 -13.45 -1.38
CA MET A 132 8.49 -13.38 -1.10
C MET A 132 9.25 -14.55 -1.74
N LYS A 133 8.72 -15.76 -1.64
CA LYS A 133 9.30 -16.97 -2.25
C LYS A 133 9.30 -16.91 -3.78
N SER A 134 8.26 -16.32 -4.38
CA SER A 134 8.18 -16.12 -5.83
C SER A 134 9.23 -15.11 -6.30
N LEU A 135 9.36 -13.98 -5.60
CA LEU A 135 10.32 -12.94 -5.91
C LEU A 135 11.77 -13.43 -5.78
N SER A 136 12.10 -14.21 -4.74
CA SER A 136 13.45 -14.74 -4.54
C SER A 136 13.89 -15.76 -5.60
N ARG A 137 12.94 -16.31 -6.35
CA ARG A 137 13.18 -17.22 -7.49
C ARG A 137 13.12 -16.50 -8.84
N SER A 138 12.81 -15.21 -8.86
CA SER A 138 12.63 -14.46 -10.09
C SER A 138 13.96 -14.21 -10.80
N VAL A 139 14.01 -14.52 -12.09
CA VAL A 139 15.15 -14.20 -12.96
C VAL A 139 14.98 -12.87 -13.71
N ALA A 140 13.85 -12.19 -13.51
CA ALA A 140 13.58 -10.91 -14.14
C ALA A 140 14.63 -9.86 -13.68
N PRO A 141 15.22 -9.09 -14.62
CA PRO A 141 16.29 -8.13 -14.27
C PRO A 141 15.91 -7.16 -13.15
N GLY A 142 14.65 -6.72 -13.11
CA GLY A 142 14.15 -5.78 -12.10
C GLY A 142 14.04 -6.33 -10.68
N HIS A 143 14.12 -7.65 -10.49
CA HIS A 143 14.01 -8.33 -9.18
C HIS A 143 15.35 -8.85 -8.65
N LYS A 144 16.45 -8.70 -9.38
CA LYS A 144 17.78 -9.21 -8.96
C LYS A 144 18.34 -8.53 -7.70
N THR A 145 17.74 -7.42 -7.29
CA THR A 145 18.15 -6.59 -6.15
C THR A 145 17.21 -6.72 -4.95
N LEU A 146 16.21 -7.60 -5.03
CA LEU A 146 15.27 -7.92 -3.96
C LEU A 146 15.75 -9.14 -3.16
#